data_AF-A0A923DK28-F1
#
_entry.id   AF-A0A923DK28-F1
#
_cell.length_a   1.000
_cell.length_b   1.000
_cell.length_c   1.000
_cell.angle_alpha   90.00
_cell.angle_beta   90.00
_cell.angle_gamma   90.00
#
_symmetry.space_group_name_H-M   'P 1'
#
loop_
_entity.id
_entity.type
_entity.pdbx_description
1 polymer ?
#
loop_
_entity_poly.entity_id
_entity_poly.type
_entity_poly.pdbx_seq_one_letter_code
_entity_poly.pdbx_strand_id
1 'polypeptide(L)'
;MKVLKIYSLEKGWCDKDYILLHAVFQLLVDFVEKEKPDQLVDWYSDPAHKHAWREIRSLYRWWTQRRPARRSPLDEHGLKKPPMRWKKIPGSDNSQLMDYDKKKYAAYDTALKNHWRLEKKWDEEEQRNLHRLIEVRQFLWT
;
A
#
# COMPACT_ATOMS: atom_id res chain seq x y z
N MET A 1 5.00 -9.02 26.62
CA MET A 1 5.33 -9.21 25.19
C MET A 1 5.03 -7.92 24.46
N LYS A 2 5.99 -7.35 23.70
CA LYS A 2 5.70 -6.18 22.85
C LYS A 2 5.03 -6.68 21.57
N VAL A 3 3.86 -6.15 21.23
CA VAL A 3 3.06 -6.55 20.06
C VAL A 3 2.72 -5.31 19.26
N LEU A 4 3.03 -5.31 17.97
CA LEU A 4 2.59 -4.27 17.03
C LEU A 4 1.26 -4.69 16.40
N LYS A 5 0.21 -3.90 16.62
CA LYS A 5 -1.09 -4.11 15.97
C LYS A 5 -1.18 -3.23 14.74
N ILE A 6 -1.30 -3.86 13.56
CA ILE A 6 -1.44 -3.18 12.27
C ILE A 6 -2.92 -2.93 12.00
N TYR A 7 -3.35 -1.67 12.05
CA TYR A 7 -4.77 -1.31 11.86
C TYR A 7 -5.18 -1.14 10.41
N SER A 8 -4.20 -0.99 9.51
CA SER A 8 -4.41 -0.78 8.08
C SER A 8 -4.55 -2.07 7.27
N LEU A 9 -4.47 -3.24 7.92
CA LEU A 9 -4.70 -4.55 7.29
C LEU A 9 -5.97 -5.19 7.85
N GLU A 10 -6.78 -5.73 6.95
CA GLU A 10 -7.91 -6.58 7.32
C GLU A 10 -7.44 -7.96 7.77
N LYS A 11 -8.32 -8.71 8.45
CA LYS A 11 -8.01 -10.09 8.85
C LYS A 11 -8.00 -10.99 7.61
N GLY A 12 -6.95 -11.81 7.46
CA GLY A 12 -6.88 -12.79 6.39
C GLY A 12 -5.45 -13.17 6.03
N TRP A 13 -5.32 -13.92 4.93
CA TRP A 13 -4.03 -14.16 4.31
C TRP A 13 -3.54 -12.89 3.62
N CYS A 14 -2.23 -12.65 3.70
CA CYS A 14 -1.58 -11.48 3.14
C CYS A 14 -0.11 -11.80 2.84
N ASP A 15 0.39 -11.31 1.72
CA ASP A 15 1.79 -11.47 1.33
C ASP A 15 2.74 -10.78 2.31
N LYS A 16 3.96 -11.32 2.43
CA LYS A 16 4.93 -10.88 3.44
C LYS A 16 5.52 -9.50 3.17
N ASP A 17 5.68 -9.15 1.91
CA ASP A 17 6.09 -7.81 1.47
C ASP A 17 5.04 -6.75 1.85
N TYR A 18 3.76 -7.06 1.65
CA TYR A 18 2.66 -6.18 2.04
C TYR A 18 2.54 -6.05 3.56
N ILE A 19 2.71 -7.14 4.31
CA ILE A 19 2.79 -7.10 5.78
C ILE A 19 3.96 -6.22 6.24
N LEU A 20 5.13 -6.35 5.61
CA LEU A 20 6.31 -5.54 5.95
C LEU A 20 6.02 -4.05 5.77
N LEU A 21 5.48 -3.65 4.60
CA LEU A 21 5.12 -2.26 4.32
C LEU A 21 4.17 -1.73 5.40
N HIS A 22 3.09 -2.45 5.66
CA HIS A 22 2.08 -2.05 6.64
C HIS A 22 2.61 -1.99 8.07
N ALA A 23 3.48 -2.92 8.47
CA ALA A 23 4.10 -2.92 9.79
C ALA A 23 5.00 -1.68 10.00
N VAL A 24 5.87 -1.37 9.03
CA VAL A 24 6.79 -0.23 9.14
C VAL A 24 6.01 1.09 9.18
N PHE A 25 4.97 1.24 8.37
CA PHE A 25 4.15 2.44 8.43
C PHE A 25 3.24 2.50 9.66
N GLN A 26 2.88 1.37 10.27
CA GLN A 26 2.20 1.38 11.57
C GLN A 26 3.09 1.97 12.66
N LEU A 27 4.40 1.68 12.64
CA LEU A 27 5.36 2.31 13.57
C LEU A 27 5.41 3.83 13.38
N LEU A 28 5.43 4.30 12.14
CA LEU A 28 5.39 5.74 11.84
C LEU A 28 4.10 6.40 12.36
N VAL A 29 2.94 5.76 12.16
CA VAL A 29 1.66 6.26 12.66
C VAL A 29 1.65 6.30 14.19
N ASP A 30 2.10 5.22 14.84
CA ASP A 30 2.17 5.15 16.30
C ASP A 30 3.10 6.24 16.88
N PHE A 31 4.26 6.45 16.26
CA PHE A 31 5.20 7.52 16.62
C PHE A 31 4.52 8.91 16.53
N VAL A 32 3.92 9.23 15.39
CA VAL A 32 3.30 10.55 15.17
C VAL A 32 2.09 10.77 16.09
N GLU A 33 1.19 9.79 16.21
CA GLU A 33 -0.10 9.97 16.88
C GLU A 33 -0.04 9.74 18.40
N LYS A 34 0.76 8.76 18.85
CA LYS A 34 0.80 8.35 20.26
C LYS A 34 1.94 9.01 21.02
N GLU A 35 3.13 9.06 20.43
CA GLU A 35 4.31 9.64 21.08
C GLU A 35 4.37 11.17 20.95
N LYS A 36 3.66 11.74 19.95
CA LYS A 36 3.52 13.20 19.74
C LYS A 36 4.88 13.93 19.78
N PRO A 37 5.82 13.52 18.92
CA PRO A 37 7.18 14.06 18.91
C PRO A 37 7.25 15.56 18.61
N ASP A 38 6.20 16.14 18.03
CA ASP A 38 6.06 17.57 17.80
C ASP A 38 5.95 18.40 19.08
N GLN A 39 5.64 17.75 20.21
CA GLN A 39 5.52 18.38 21.52
C GLN A 39 6.78 18.21 22.38
N LEU A 40 7.66 17.28 22.02
CA LEU A 40 8.79 16.84 22.85
C LEU A 40 10.16 17.18 22.25
N VAL A 41 10.27 17.19 20.92
CA VAL A 41 11.54 17.34 20.20
C VAL A 41 11.60 18.68 19.49
N ASP A 42 12.70 19.42 19.66
CA ASP A 42 13.00 20.58 18.81
C ASP A 42 13.51 20.13 17.43
N TRP A 43 12.57 19.94 16.51
CA TRP A 43 12.83 19.56 15.12
C TRP A 43 13.53 20.64 14.29
N TYR A 44 13.70 21.85 14.82
CA TYR A 44 14.35 22.97 14.12
C TYR A 44 15.75 23.28 14.67
N SER A 45 16.21 22.49 15.63
CA SER A 45 17.55 22.58 16.25
C SER A 45 18.68 22.51 15.24
N ASP A 46 18.59 21.59 14.25
CA ASP A 46 19.60 21.46 13.20
C ASP A 46 19.01 21.02 11.83
N PRO A 47 19.80 21.11 10.74
CA PRO A 47 19.34 20.77 9.40
C PRO A 47 18.88 19.32 9.23
N ALA A 48 19.49 18.37 9.94
CA ALA A 48 19.16 16.95 9.85
C ALA A 48 17.81 16.65 10.52
N HIS A 49 17.56 17.19 11.72
CA HIS A 49 16.25 17.10 12.38
C HIS A 49 15.17 17.77 11.54
N LYS A 50 15.43 18.95 10.99
CA LYS A 50 14.48 19.67 10.13
C LYS A 50 14.14 18.88 8.87
N HIS A 51 15.13 18.23 8.27
CA HIS A 51 14.93 17.37 7.11
C HIS A 51 14.12 16.12 7.48
N ALA A 52 14.50 15.42 8.54
CA ALA A 52 13.80 14.23 9.02
C ALA A 52 12.33 14.52 9.33
N TRP A 53 12.04 15.63 10.02
CA TRP A 53 10.67 16.00 10.34
C TRP A 53 9.81 16.26 9.10
N ARG A 54 10.40 16.87 8.07
CA ARG A 54 9.71 17.09 6.80
C ARG A 54 9.36 15.76 6.13
N GLU A 55 10.30 14.82 6.11
CA GLU A 55 10.10 13.48 5.55
C GLU A 55 9.04 12.70 6.33
N ILE A 56 9.15 12.65 7.66
CA ILE A 56 8.19 11.99 8.57
C ILE A 56 6.77 12.50 8.30
N ARG A 57 6.56 13.83 8.29
CA ARG A 57 5.23 14.42 8.02
C ARG A 57 4.72 14.11 6.61
N SER A 58 5.61 14.12 5.63
CA SER A 58 5.29 13.83 4.23
C SER A 58 4.82 12.38 4.07
N LEU A 59 5.58 11.43 4.64
CA LEU A 59 5.30 9.99 4.63
C LEU A 59 4.03 9.66 5.42
N TYR A 60 3.85 10.27 6.59
CA TYR A 60 2.65 10.10 7.41
C TYR A 60 1.39 10.52 6.63
N ARG A 61 1.40 11.72 6.01
CA ARG A 61 0.27 12.18 5.17
C ARG A 61 0.05 11.30 3.94
N TRP A 62 1.12 10.83 3.32
CA TRP A 62 0.99 9.91 2.21
C TRP A 62 0.27 8.63 2.65
N TRP A 63 0.70 8.04 3.77
CA TRP A 63 0.14 6.78 4.28
C TRP A 63 -1.30 6.91 4.74
N THR A 64 -1.65 7.96 5.48
CA THR A 64 -2.98 8.11 6.10
C THR A 64 -4.01 8.76 5.18
N GLN A 65 -3.59 9.50 4.16
CA GLN A 65 -4.49 10.27 3.29
C GLN A 65 -4.39 9.88 1.81
N ARG A 66 -3.19 9.96 1.21
CA ARG A 66 -3.05 9.84 -0.25
C ARG A 66 -3.16 8.40 -0.74
N ARG A 67 -2.49 7.47 -0.06
CA ARG A 67 -2.50 6.04 -0.42
C ARG A 67 -3.91 5.44 -0.31
N PRO A 68 -4.68 5.64 0.77
CA PRO A 68 -6.04 5.13 0.86
C PRO A 68 -7.03 5.78 -0.13
N ALA A 69 -6.73 7.00 -0.59
CA ALA A 69 -7.55 7.70 -1.58
C ALA A 69 -7.35 7.21 -3.03
N ARG A 70 -6.46 6.23 -3.27
CA ARG A 70 -6.28 5.63 -4.59
C ARG A 70 -7.60 5.02 -5.09
N ARG A 71 -7.79 5.06 -6.42
CA ARG A 71 -8.96 4.53 -7.10
C ARG A 71 -8.51 3.66 -8.27
N SER A 72 -9.04 2.44 -8.34
CA SER A 72 -8.83 1.59 -9.50
C SER A 72 -9.88 1.89 -10.57
N PRO A 73 -9.52 1.89 -11.86
CA PRO A 73 -10.49 1.85 -12.94
C PRO A 73 -11.47 0.65 -12.84
N LEU A 74 -11.09 -0.41 -12.12
CA LEU A 74 -11.95 -1.58 -11.87
C LEU A 74 -13.03 -1.36 -10.79
N ASP A 75 -12.94 -0.25 -10.06
CA ASP A 75 -13.91 0.17 -9.03
C ASP A 75 -15.04 1.01 -9.62
N GLU A 76 -14.98 1.34 -10.92
CA GLU A 76 -15.98 2.15 -11.59
C GLU A 76 -17.36 1.47 -11.55
N HIS A 77 -18.36 2.23 -11.08
CA HIS A 77 -19.71 1.72 -10.92
C HIS A 77 -20.32 1.33 -12.27
N GLY A 78 -20.90 0.12 -12.35
CA GLY A 78 -21.53 -0.38 -13.57
C GLY A 78 -20.56 -1.01 -14.57
N LEU A 79 -19.26 -1.10 -14.26
CA LEU A 79 -18.31 -1.84 -15.10
C LEU A 79 -18.70 -3.32 -15.14
N LYS A 80 -19.07 -3.79 -16.34
CA LYS A 80 -19.46 -5.19 -16.55
C LYS A 80 -18.23 -6.10 -16.44
N LYS A 81 -18.13 -6.87 -15.37
CA LYS A 81 -17.01 -7.80 -15.13
C LYS A 81 -17.28 -9.17 -15.77
N PRO A 82 -16.28 -9.81 -16.41
CA PRO A 82 -16.44 -11.16 -16.93
C PRO A 82 -16.58 -12.17 -15.78
N PRO A 83 -17.36 -13.26 -15.97
CA PRO A 83 -17.45 -14.32 -14.97
C PRO A 83 -16.13 -15.09 -14.90
N MET A 84 -15.68 -15.41 -13.68
CA MET A 84 -14.50 -16.24 -13.46
C MET A 84 -14.85 -17.71 -13.72
N ARG A 85 -14.21 -18.33 -14.71
CA ARG A 85 -14.49 -19.72 -15.12
C ARG A 85 -13.22 -20.55 -15.02
N TRP A 86 -13.35 -21.76 -14.51
CA TRP A 86 -12.23 -22.68 -14.29
C TRP A 86 -12.44 -23.98 -15.06
N LYS A 87 -11.37 -24.54 -15.62
CA LYS A 87 -11.36 -25.83 -16.30
C LYS A 87 -10.37 -26.76 -15.61
N LYS A 88 -10.83 -27.96 -15.20
CA LYS A 88 -9.94 -28.97 -14.61
C LYS A 88 -8.91 -29.43 -15.63
N ILE A 89 -7.64 -29.54 -15.20
CA ILE A 89 -6.56 -30.05 -16.03
C ILE A 89 -6.57 -31.59 -15.94
N PRO A 90 -6.68 -32.34 -17.05
CA PRO A 90 -6.69 -33.79 -17.02
C PRO A 90 -5.41 -34.35 -16.35
N GLY A 91 -5.57 -35.32 -15.44
CA GLY A 91 -4.45 -35.95 -14.73
C GLY A 91 -3.81 -35.07 -13.65
N SER A 92 -4.43 -33.95 -13.27
CA SER A 92 -3.94 -33.05 -12.23
C SER A 92 -5.08 -32.66 -11.28
N ASP A 93 -4.72 -32.34 -10.04
CA ASP A 93 -5.63 -31.72 -9.05
C ASP A 93 -5.82 -30.21 -9.32
N ASN A 94 -5.08 -29.65 -10.26
CA ASN A 94 -5.12 -28.23 -10.59
C ASN A 94 -6.24 -27.88 -11.59
N SER A 95 -6.68 -26.63 -11.54
CA SER A 95 -7.63 -26.03 -12.49
C SER A 95 -7.01 -24.82 -13.17
N GLN A 96 -7.31 -24.65 -14.46
CA GLN A 96 -6.89 -23.53 -15.27
C GLN A 96 -8.00 -22.47 -15.34
N LEU A 97 -7.64 -21.21 -15.10
CA LEU A 97 -8.54 -20.09 -15.35
C LEU A 97 -8.77 -19.94 -16.86
N MET A 98 -10.03 -19.89 -17.27
CA MET A 98 -10.40 -19.69 -18.66
C MET A 98 -10.44 -18.20 -19.02
N ASP A 99 -9.98 -17.88 -20.22
CA ASP A 99 -10.11 -16.55 -20.79
C ASP A 99 -11.59 -16.15 -20.99
N TYR A 100 -11.83 -14.85 -20.95
CA TYR A 100 -13.12 -14.25 -21.26
C TYR A 100 -13.14 -13.64 -22.67
N ASP A 101 -14.34 -13.43 -23.20
CA ASP A 101 -14.53 -12.77 -24.50
C ASP A 101 -14.17 -11.28 -24.41
N LYS A 102 -12.97 -10.93 -24.89
CA LYS A 102 -12.46 -9.56 -24.87
C LYS A 102 -13.31 -8.59 -25.69
N LYS A 103 -14.04 -9.04 -26.72
CA LYS A 103 -14.94 -8.17 -27.50
C LYS A 103 -16.18 -7.81 -26.68
N LYS A 104 -16.76 -8.80 -25.99
CA LYS A 104 -17.91 -8.60 -25.11
C LYS A 104 -17.61 -7.73 -23.88
N TYR A 105 -16.36 -7.78 -23.39
CA TYR A 105 -15.91 -7.08 -22.19
C TYR A 105 -14.80 -6.05 -22.49
N ALA A 106 -14.87 -5.36 -23.63
CA ALA A 106 -13.81 -4.45 -24.07
C ALA A 106 -13.52 -3.29 -23.09
N ALA A 107 -14.57 -2.76 -22.45
CA ALA A 107 -14.44 -1.73 -21.41
C ALA A 107 -13.66 -2.26 -20.19
N TYR A 108 -13.97 -3.49 -19.75
CA TYR A 108 -13.26 -4.16 -18.67
C TYR A 108 -11.79 -4.44 -19.02
N ASP A 109 -11.51 -4.94 -20.23
CA ASP A 109 -10.14 -5.19 -20.69
C ASP A 109 -9.30 -3.90 -20.71
N THR A 110 -9.90 -2.78 -21.12
CA THR A 110 -9.28 -1.45 -21.09
C THR A 110 -9.02 -0.99 -19.65
N ALA A 111 -10.02 -1.11 -18.78
CA ALA A 111 -9.89 -0.77 -17.36
C ALA A 111 -8.82 -1.63 -16.67
N LEU A 112 -8.76 -2.93 -16.98
CA LEU A 112 -7.78 -3.87 -16.44
C LEU A 112 -6.35 -3.50 -16.85
N LYS A 113 -6.12 -3.17 -18.14
CA LYS A 113 -4.82 -2.69 -18.61
C LYS A 113 -4.39 -1.39 -17.92
N ASN A 114 -5.33 -0.47 -17.71
CA ASN A 114 -5.05 0.78 -17.00
C ASN A 114 -4.77 0.52 -15.51
N HIS A 115 -5.51 -0.39 -14.89
CA HIS A 115 -5.27 -0.81 -13.51
C HIS A 115 -3.87 -1.38 -13.32
N TRP A 116 -3.43 -2.33 -14.16
CA TRP A 116 -2.08 -2.90 -14.07
C TRP A 116 -0.97 -1.85 -14.25
N ARG A 117 -1.19 -0.84 -15.11
CA ARG A 117 -0.25 0.28 -15.24
C ARG A 117 -0.20 1.16 -13.99
N LEU A 118 -1.31 1.31 -13.28
CA LEU A 118 -1.38 2.05 -12.03
C LEU A 118 -0.76 1.25 -10.89
N GLU A 119 -1.03 -0.05 -10.78
CA GLU A 119 -0.41 -0.93 -9.79
C GLU A 119 1.10 -0.83 -9.83
N LYS A 120 1.71 -0.98 -11.02
CA LYS A 120 3.16 -0.83 -11.16
C LYS A 120 3.68 0.51 -10.63
N LYS A 121 2.97 1.61 -10.89
CA LYS A 121 3.35 2.94 -10.38
C LYS A 121 3.18 3.05 -8.87
N TRP A 122 2.14 2.42 -8.33
CA TRP A 122 1.88 2.37 -6.90
C TRP A 122 2.94 1.54 -6.17
N ASP A 123 3.33 0.39 -6.72
CA ASP A 123 4.39 -0.45 -6.17
C ASP A 123 5.73 0.30 -6.13
N GLU A 124 6.07 0.99 -7.22
CA GLU A 124 7.26 1.85 -7.28
C GLU A 124 7.19 3.01 -6.27
N GLU A 125 6.02 3.61 -6.06
CA GLU A 125 5.82 4.64 -5.04
C GLU A 125 5.96 4.09 -3.62
N GLU A 126 5.39 2.92 -3.35
CA GLU A 126 5.47 2.24 -2.07
C GLU A 126 6.91 1.88 -1.72
N GLN A 127 7.67 1.32 -2.68
CA GLN A 127 9.08 1.02 -2.49
C GLN A 127 9.89 2.28 -2.17
N ARG A 128 9.68 3.37 -2.93
CA ARG A 128 10.38 4.65 -2.67
C ARG A 128 10.05 5.19 -1.28
N ASN A 129 8.80 5.14 -0.86
CA ASN A 129 8.39 5.68 0.44
C ASN A 129 8.84 4.80 1.60
N LEU A 130 8.92 3.48 1.40
CA LEU A 130 9.55 2.58 2.35
C LEU A 130 11.03 2.93 2.53
N HIS A 131 11.78 3.13 1.44
CA HIS A 131 13.19 3.56 1.51
C HIS A 131 13.36 4.88 2.28
N ARG A 132 12.56 5.90 1.95
CA ARG A 132 12.59 7.20 2.65
C ARG A 132 12.33 7.06 4.14
N LEU A 133 11.41 6.18 4.55
CA LEU A 133 11.13 5.93 5.97
C LEU A 133 12.32 5.26 6.67
N ILE A 134 12.96 4.29 6.00
CA ILE A 134 14.16 3.62 6.52
C ILE A 134 15.33 4.60 6.68
N GLU A 135 15.48 5.58 5.79
CA GLU A 135 16.51 6.61 5.87
C GLU A 135 16.36 7.52 7.10
N VAL A 136 15.13 7.85 7.48
CA VAL A 136 14.84 8.71 8.64
C VAL A 136 14.57 7.94 9.94
N ARG A 137 14.69 6.60 9.93
CA ARG A 137 14.35 5.75 11.08
C ARG A 137 15.07 6.12 12.38
N GLN A 138 16.29 6.66 12.27
CA GLN A 138 17.11 7.06 13.41
C GLN A 138 16.52 8.25 14.20
N PHE A 139 15.52 8.92 13.63
CA PHE A 139 14.79 10.03 14.26
C PHE A 139 13.44 9.59 14.84
N LEU A 140 13.07 8.30 14.75
CA LEU A 140 11.83 7.77 15.34
C LEU A 140 12.03 7.40 16.81
N TRP A 141 12.38 8.41 17.61
CA TRP A 141 12.48 8.33 19.07
C TRP A 141 11.93 9.62 19.68
N THR A 142 11.45 9.53 20.91
CA THR A 142 11.01 10.65 21.76
C THR A 142 11.70 10.61 23.09
#